data_AF-M7NTI3-F1
#
_entry.id   AF-M7NTI3-F1
#
_cell.length_a   1.000
_cell.length_b   1.000
_cell.length_c   1.000
_cell.angle_alpha   90.00
_cell.angle_beta   90.00
_cell.angle_gamma   90.00
#
_symmetry.space_group_name_H-M   'P 1'
#
loop_
_entity.id
_entity.type
_entity.pdbx_description
1 polymer ?
#
loop_
_entity_poly.entity_id
_entity_poly.type
_entity_poly.pdbx_seq_one_letter_code
_entity_poly.pdbx_strand_id
1 'polypeptide(L)'
;MYDTNQTTFLSTIHMLNLEQLHSEISMLNNSIKHLIRSNNELKVYTEEPWAEETIKENEEVILRQKTKIGMISKEIEKRNALKDNST
;
A
#
# COMPACT_ATOMS: atom_id res chain seq x y z
N MET A 1 -2.77 -8.44 18.08
CA MET A 1 -1.29 -8.44 18.08
C MET A 1 -0.88 -7.56 16.91
N TYR A 2 -0.31 -6.38 17.15
CA TYR A 2 0.13 -5.50 16.05
C TYR A 2 1.34 -6.15 15.38
N ASP A 3 1.26 -6.38 14.07
CA ASP A 3 2.37 -6.87 13.26
C ASP A 3 3.52 -5.86 13.36
N THR A 4 4.72 -6.31 13.73
CA THR A 4 5.91 -5.47 13.88
C THR A 4 6.15 -4.59 12.65
N ASN A 5 5.78 -5.08 11.47
CA ASN A 5 5.83 -4.32 10.21
C ASN A 5 4.91 -3.09 10.18
N GLN A 6 3.74 -3.14 10.82
CA GLN A 6 2.81 -2.01 10.89
C GLN A 6 3.33 -0.93 11.83
N THR A 7 3.89 -1.31 12.98
CA THR A 7 4.44 -0.36 13.95
C THR A 7 5.63 0.40 13.37
N THR A 8 6.55 -0.29 12.67
CA THR A 8 7.67 0.37 11.99
C THR A 8 7.18 1.30 10.89
N PHE A 9 6.20 0.88 10.08
CA PHE A 9 5.65 1.70 9.02
C PHE A 9 4.95 2.97 9.53
N LEU A 10 4.19 2.86 10.63
CA LEU A 10 3.55 4.01 11.27
C LEU A 10 4.57 5.03 11.77
N SER A 11 5.65 4.58 12.40
CA SER A 11 6.75 5.47 12.80
C SER A 11 7.38 6.19 11.61
N THR A 12 7.59 5.49 10.49
CA THR A 12 8.14 6.09 9.28
C THR A 12 7.23 7.18 8.73
N ILE A 13 5.92 6.94 8.58
CA ILE A 13 5.02 7.95 7.99
C ILE A 13 4.91 9.22 8.86
N HIS A 14 5.04 9.11 10.18
CA HIS A 14 5.05 10.28 11.06
C HIS A 14 6.28 11.18 10.85
N MET A 15 7.38 10.65 10.31
CA MET A 15 8.61 11.41 10.04
C MET A 15 8.65 12.06 8.65
N LEU A 16 7.81 11.61 7.72
CA LEU A 16 7.77 12.15 6.35
C LEU A 16 7.02 13.47 6.30
N ASN A 17 7.37 14.37 5.37
CA ASN A 17 6.59 15.56 5.04
C ASN A 17 5.43 15.22 4.08
N LEU A 18 4.54 16.19 3.79
CA LEU A 18 3.35 15.94 2.94
C LEU A 18 3.70 15.48 1.52
N GLU A 19 4.71 16.07 0.89
CA GLU A 19 5.15 15.69 -0.46
C GLU A 19 5.66 14.25 -0.48
N GLN A 20 6.47 13.89 0.51
CA GLN A 20 6.98 12.53 0.68
C GLN A 20 5.84 11.52 0.90
N LEU A 21 4.82 11.86 1.70
CA LEU A 21 3.65 11.00 1.89
C LEU A 21 2.87 10.77 0.58
N HIS A 22 2.69 11.81 -0.24
CA HIS A 22 2.08 11.66 -1.56
C HIS A 22 2.93 10.81 -2.51
N SER A 23 4.26 10.98 -2.46
CA SER A 23 5.20 10.16 -3.22
C SER A 23 5.09 8.67 -2.84
N GLU A 24 5.04 8.35 -1.55
CA GLU A 24 4.82 6.98 -1.05
C GLU A 24 3.51 6.37 -1.56
N ILE A 25 2.41 7.13 -1.55
CA ILE A 25 1.14 6.69 -2.14
C ILE A 25 1.31 6.38 -3.64
N SER A 26 2.00 7.24 -4.39
CA SER A 26 2.23 7.03 -5.83
C SER A 26 3.06 5.77 -6.09
N MET A 27 4.10 5.52 -5.29
CA MET A 27 4.93 4.32 -5.41
C MET A 27 4.13 3.04 -5.11
N LEU A 28 3.33 3.05 -4.04
CA LEU A 28 2.47 1.92 -3.68
C LEU A 28 1.44 1.64 -4.78
N ASN A 29 0.80 2.68 -5.33
CA ASN A 29 -0.15 2.51 -6.43
C ASN A 29 0.50 1.94 -7.70
N ASN A 30 1.71 2.38 -8.03
CA ASN A 30 2.45 1.82 -9.16
C ASN A 30 2.76 0.33 -8.93
N SER A 31 3.20 -0.05 -7.72
CA SER A 31 3.43 -1.46 -7.38
C SER A 31 2.16 -2.30 -7.50
N ILE A 32 1.02 -1.83 -6.96
CA ILE A 32 -0.28 -2.49 -7.10
C ILE A 32 -0.64 -2.68 -8.57
N LYS A 33 -0.46 -1.65 -9.41
CA LYS A 33 -0.76 -1.72 -10.85
C LYS A 33 0.06 -2.82 -11.54
N HIS A 34 1.33 -2.95 -11.20
CA HIS A 34 2.19 -4.01 -11.73
C HIS A 34 1.75 -5.40 -11.27
N LEU A 35 1.37 -5.57 -10.00
CA LEU A 35 0.88 -6.84 -9.47
C LEU A 35 -0.45 -7.25 -10.11
N ILE A 36 -1.39 -6.32 -10.28
CA ILE A 36 -2.67 -6.59 -10.95
C ILE A 36 -2.44 -7.02 -12.40
N ARG A 37 -1.51 -6.35 -13.10
CA ARG A 37 -1.12 -6.74 -14.46
C ARG A 37 -0.53 -8.15 -14.50
N SER A 38 0.43 -8.44 -13.61
CA SER A 38 1.03 -9.77 -13.48
C SER A 38 -0.04 -10.85 -13.24
N ASN A 39 -0.98 -10.62 -12.31
CA ASN A 39 -2.08 -11.56 -12.06
C ASN A 39 -2.93 -11.79 -13.30
N ASN A 40 -3.20 -10.76 -14.11
CA ASN A 40 -3.95 -10.93 -15.35
C ASN A 40 -3.15 -11.71 -16.41
N GLU A 41 -1.83 -11.53 -16.47
CA GLU A 41 -0.94 -12.30 -17.35
C GLU A 41 -0.88 -13.77 -16.89
N LEU A 42 -0.89 -14.04 -15.58
CA LEU A 42 -0.84 -15.40 -15.02
C LEU A 42 -2.14 -16.20 -15.21
N LYS A 43 -3.29 -15.53 -15.38
CA LYS A 43 -4.59 -16.18 -15.61
C LYS A 43 -4.63 -17.05 -16.87
N VAL A 44 -3.65 -16.96 -17.78
CA VAL A 44 -3.56 -17.86 -18.94
C VAL A 44 -3.10 -19.27 -18.56
N TYR A 45 -2.51 -19.45 -17.37
CA TYR A 45 -1.98 -20.71 -16.87
C TYR A 45 -2.93 -21.36 -15.86
N THR A 46 -4.23 -21.49 -16.19
CA THR A 46 -5.27 -21.95 -15.25
C THR A 46 -5.12 -23.38 -14.75
N GLU A 47 -4.34 -24.21 -15.44
CA GLU A 47 -4.10 -25.61 -15.06
C GLU A 47 -2.84 -25.79 -14.20
N GLU A 48 -2.10 -24.70 -13.97
CA GLU A 48 -0.80 -24.72 -13.32
C GLU A 48 -0.92 -24.27 -11.85
N PRO A 49 -0.69 -25.16 -10.85
CA PRO A 49 -0.83 -24.81 -9.44
C PRO A 49 0.09 -23.67 -8.99
N TRP A 50 1.29 -23.57 -9.59
CA TRP A 50 2.24 -22.49 -9.29
C TRP A 50 1.70 -21.11 -9.70
N ALA A 51 0.87 -21.04 -10.74
CA ALA A 51 0.28 -19.80 -11.20
C ALA A 51 -0.80 -19.31 -10.23
N GLU A 52 -1.65 -20.22 -9.74
CA GLU A 52 -2.64 -19.93 -8.70
C GLU A 52 -1.98 -19.46 -7.40
N GLU A 53 -0.93 -20.16 -6.95
CA GLU A 53 -0.17 -19.79 -5.75
C GLU A 53 0.46 -18.39 -5.90
N THR A 54 1.10 -18.11 -7.04
CA THR A 54 1.69 -16.79 -7.33
C THR A 54 0.64 -15.68 -7.34
N ILE A 55 -0.53 -15.92 -7.93
CA ILE A 55 -1.64 -14.95 -7.92
C ILE A 55 -2.07 -14.65 -6.49
N LYS A 56 -2.23 -15.67 -5.66
CA LYS A 56 -2.63 -15.53 -4.25
C LYS A 56 -1.61 -14.73 -3.46
N GLU A 57 -0.31 -15.02 -3.62
CA GLU A 57 0.77 -14.26 -2.98
C GLU A 57 0.74 -12.78 -3.40
N ASN A 58 0.56 -12.50 -4.69
CA ASN A 58 0.42 -11.14 -5.21
C ASN A 58 -0.79 -10.42 -4.61
N GLU A 59 -1.93 -11.09 -4.46
CA GLU A 59 -3.13 -10.55 -3.84
C GLU A 59 -2.92 -10.16 -2.38
N GLU A 60 -2.17 -10.97 -1.63
CA GLU A 60 -1.79 -10.62 -0.25
C GLU A 60 -0.87 -9.39 -0.20
N VAL A 61 0.08 -9.28 -1.13
CA VAL A 61 0.94 -8.09 -1.24
C VAL A 61 0.09 -6.85 -1.57
N ILE A 62 -0.85 -6.97 -2.51
CA ILE A 62 -1.79 -5.88 -2.85
C ILE A 62 -2.58 -5.45 -1.62
N LEU A 63 -3.11 -6.38 -0.83
CA LEU A 63 -3.88 -6.07 0.38
C LEU A 63 -3.03 -5.33 1.42
N ARG A 64 -1.78 -5.78 1.63
CA ARG A 64 -0.82 -5.11 2.53
C ARG A 64 -0.50 -3.70 2.05
N GLN A 65 -0.29 -3.50 0.74
CA GLN A 65 -0.02 -2.18 0.17
C GLN A 65 -1.23 -1.24 0.26
N LYS A 66 -2.45 -1.73 0.01
CA LYS A 66 -3.69 -0.95 0.21
C LYS A 66 -3.85 -0.51 1.68
N THR A 67 -3.52 -1.40 2.62
CA THR A 67 -3.53 -1.06 4.05
C THR A 67 -2.55 0.08 4.36
N LYS A 68 -1.33 0.04 3.80
CA LYS A 68 -0.34 1.10 3.92
C LYS A 68 -0.82 2.44 3.34
N ILE A 69 -1.45 2.43 2.17
CA ILE A 69 -2.07 3.63 1.57
C ILE A 69 -3.13 4.21 2.53
N GLY A 70 -3.96 3.37 3.14
CA GLY A 70 -4.95 3.81 4.12
C GLY A 70 -4.32 4.48 5.35
N MET A 71 -3.18 3.98 5.85
CA MET A 71 -2.44 4.60 6.96
C MET A 71 -1.87 5.97 6.56
N ILE A 72 -1.26 6.08 5.37
CA ILE A 72 -0.72 7.36 4.88
C ILE A 72 -1.85 8.37 4.68
N SER A 73 -2.97 7.95 4.09
CA SER A 73 -4.10 8.85 3.81
C SER A 73 -4.67 9.46 5.09
N LYS A 74 -4.83 8.66 6.15
CA LYS A 74 -5.26 9.14 7.48
C LYS A 74 -4.28 10.16 8.07
N GLU A 75 -2.98 9.95 7.89
CA GLU A 75 -1.97 10.90 8.39
C GLU A 75 -2.02 12.23 7.61
N ILE A 76 -2.23 12.20 6.29
CA ILE A 76 -2.43 13.39 5.47
C ILE A 76 -3.70 14.15 5.92
N GLU A 77 -4.82 13.45 6.06
CA GLU A 77 -6.09 14.03 6.54
C GLU A 77 -5.93 14.71 7.89
N LYS A 78 -5.28 14.04 8.85
CA LYS A 78 -4.98 14.58 10.17
C LYS A 78 -4.18 15.89 10.08
N ARG A 79 -3.16 15.94 9.23
CA ARG A 79 -2.31 17.14 9.07
C ARG A 79 -3.06 18.29 8.43
N ASN A 80 -3.90 18.02 7.43
CA ASN A 80 -4.72 19.04 6.80
C ASN A 80 -5.73 19.63 7.81
N ALA A 81 -6.41 18.78 8.59
CA ALA A 81 -7.33 19.24 9.62
C ALA A 81 -6.66 20.11 10.71
N LEU A 82 -5.40 19.80 11.08
CA LEU A 82 -4.65 20.64 12.02
C LEU A 82 -4.27 22.01 11.44
N LYS A 83 -3.96 22.06 10.14
CA LYS A 83 -3.65 23.32 9.44
C LYS A 83 -4.88 24.23 9.37
N ASP A 84 -6.04 23.66 9.06
CA ASP A 84 -7.29 24.42 8.91
C ASP A 84 -7.78 24.98 10.25
N ASN A 85 -7.54 24.29 11.37
CA ASN A 85 -7.86 24.78 12.71
C ASN A 85 -6.84 25.78 13.30
N SER A 86 -5.73 26.01 12.61
CA SER A 86 -4.67 26.94 13.02
C SER A 86 -4.67 28.27 12.24
N THR A 87 -5.66 28.46 11.37
CA THR A 87 -5.85 29.65 10.51
C THR A 87 -7.12 30.39 10.93
#